data_AF-A0A5B9DRW1-F1
#
_entry.id   AF-A0A5B9DRW1-F1
#
_cell.length_a   1.000
_cell.length_b   1.000
_cell.length_c   1.000
_cell.angle_alpha   90.00
_cell.angle_beta   90.00
_cell.angle_gamma   90.00
#
_symmetry.space_group_name_H-M   'P 1'
#
loop_
_entity.id
_entity.type
_entity.pdbx_description
1 polymer ?
#
loop_
_entity_poly.entity_id
_entity_poly.type
_entity_poly.pdbx_seq_one_letter_code
_entity_poly.pdbx_strand_id
1 'polypeptide(L)'
;MVKVQGFDKLTKQLDEAQRAFKDLDGELGSVAFNPNDPGSIEAAIHQMEALIDERLGRYSNSPIVGPMAEEIRENVRAQILEKAARARLKGKSE
;
A
#
# COMPACT_ATOMS: atom_id res chain seq x y z
N MET A 1 -14.57 -0.40 -40.40
CA MET A 1 -13.30 -0.27 -39.65
C MET A 1 -13.63 -0.36 -38.17
N VAL A 2 -13.39 -1.51 -37.54
CA VAL A 2 -13.59 -1.68 -36.10
C VAL A 2 -12.42 -0.99 -35.42
N LYS A 3 -12.61 0.24 -34.94
CA LYS A 3 -11.63 0.90 -34.07
C LYS A 3 -11.41 -0.03 -32.88
N VAL A 4 -10.17 -0.48 -32.68
CA VAL A 4 -9.76 -1.34 -31.58
C VAL A 4 -9.71 -0.53 -30.26
N GLN A 5 -10.82 0.13 -29.91
CA GLN A 5 -10.93 1.00 -28.73
C GLN A 5 -10.66 0.23 -27.42
N GLY A 6 -10.90 -1.09 -27.42
CA GLY A 6 -10.58 -1.95 -26.29
C GLY A 6 -9.08 -2.12 -26.04
N PHE A 7 -8.27 -2.13 -27.09
CA PHE A 7 -6.81 -2.27 -26.97
C PHE A 7 -6.19 -0.97 -26.44
N ASP A 8 -6.61 0.19 -26.97
CA ASP A 8 -6.16 1.49 -26.47
C ASP A 8 -6.48 1.70 -24.99
N LYS A 9 -7.66 1.23 -24.54
CA LYS A 9 -8.05 1.28 -23.13
C LYS A 9 -7.19 0.37 -22.26
N LEU A 10 -6.91 -0.85 -22.72
CA LEU A 10 -6.05 -1.80 -22.01
C LEU A 10 -4.62 -1.27 -21.88
N THR A 11 -4.05 -0.70 -22.95
CA THR A 11 -2.71 -0.09 -22.93
C THR A 11 -2.64 1.04 -21.90
N LYS A 12 -3.64 1.91 -21.83
CA LYS A 12 -3.69 2.98 -20.81
C LYS A 12 -3.71 2.43 -19.38
N GLN A 13 -4.49 1.38 -19.12
CA GLN A 13 -4.56 0.77 -17.79
C GLN A 13 -3.24 0.11 -17.38
N LEU A 14 -2.54 -0.52 -18.34
CA LEU A 14 -1.21 -1.10 -18.11
C LEU A 14 -0.15 -0.02 -17.85
N ASP A 15 -0.19 1.10 -18.59
CA ASP A 15 0.69 2.25 -18.36
C ASP A 15 0.46 2.87 -16.97
N GLU A 16 -0.80 3.00 -16.54
CA GLU A 16 -1.14 3.47 -15.19
C GLU A 16 -0.59 2.53 -14.11
N ALA A 17 -0.74 1.22 -14.29
CA ALA A 17 -0.20 0.22 -13.37
C ALA A 17 1.34 0.28 -13.29
N GLN A 18 2.04 0.38 -14.43
CA GLN A 18 3.50 0.53 -14.44
C GLN A 18 3.96 1.79 -13.71
N ARG A 19 3.27 2.91 -13.89
CA ARG A 19 3.59 4.15 -13.18
C ARG A 19 3.35 4.01 -11.68
N ALA A 20 2.21 3.45 -11.27
CA ALA A 20 1.89 3.17 -9.88
C ALA A 20 2.95 2.30 -9.20
N PHE A 21 3.39 1.22 -9.86
CA PHE A 21 4.48 0.38 -9.35
C PHE A 21 5.78 1.16 -9.20
N LYS A 22 6.13 2.02 -10.16
CA LYS A 22 7.33 2.85 -10.08
C LYS A 22 7.25 3.89 -8.95
N ASP A 23 6.07 4.43 -8.67
CA ASP A 23 5.86 5.38 -7.57
C ASP A 23 5.93 4.70 -6.19
N LEU A 24 5.61 3.40 -6.12
CA LEU A 24 5.69 2.54 -4.94
C LEU A 24 7.10 1.98 -4.69
N ASP A 25 7.85 1.67 -5.75
CA ASP A 25 9.21 1.13 -5.69
C ASP A 25 10.19 2.14 -5.05
N GLY A 26 9.87 3.43 -5.12
CA GLY A 26 10.44 4.42 -4.22
C GLY A 26 9.83 4.23 -2.83
N GLU A 27 10.49 3.41 -1.99
CA GLU A 27 10.13 3.07 -0.60
C GLU A 27 8.92 3.83 -0.06
N LEU A 28 7.84 3.12 0.28
CA LEU A 28 6.67 3.65 0.99
C LEU A 28 7.00 4.33 2.35
N GLY A 29 8.27 4.54 2.67
CA GLY A 29 8.75 5.03 3.94
C GLY A 29 8.77 3.92 4.98
N SER A 30 9.44 4.21 6.10
CA SER A 30 9.36 3.40 7.31
C SER A 30 8.59 4.18 8.37
N VAL A 31 7.61 3.54 9.01
CA VAL A 31 6.88 4.14 10.14
C VAL A 31 7.41 3.57 11.45
N ALA A 32 7.62 4.45 12.42
CA ALA A 32 7.98 4.07 13.78
C ALA A 32 6.72 3.93 14.64
N PHE A 33 6.65 2.89 15.46
CA PHE A 33 5.56 2.69 16.41
C PHE A 33 6.03 1.94 17.65
N ASN A 34 5.31 2.13 18.75
CA ASN A 34 5.50 1.35 19.97
C ASN A 34 4.69 0.05 19.87
N PRO A 35 5.34 -1.13 19.88
CA PRO A 35 4.64 -2.40 19.79
C PRO A 35 3.77 -2.68 21.02
N ASN A 36 3.98 -2.06 22.17
CA ASN A 36 3.15 -2.29 23.36
C ASN A 36 1.97 -1.34 23.49
N ASP A 37 1.86 -0.34 22.62
CA ASP A 37 0.77 0.63 22.62
C ASP A 37 -0.14 0.42 21.39
N PRO A 38 -1.38 -0.04 21.59
CA PRO A 38 -2.35 -0.15 20.50
C PRO A 38 -2.59 1.16 19.74
N GLY A 39 -2.57 2.31 20.43
CA GLY A 39 -2.79 3.61 19.80
C GLY A 39 -1.65 3.97 18.82
N SER A 40 -0.40 3.72 19.22
CA SER A 40 0.75 3.91 18.34
C SER A 40 0.74 2.98 17.11
N ILE A 41 0.22 1.76 17.23
CA ILE A 41 0.11 0.82 16.11
C ILE A 41 -0.92 1.27 15.09
N GLU A 42 -2.12 1.67 15.56
CA GLU A 42 -3.16 2.21 14.67
C GLU A 42 -2.70 3.50 14.00
N ALA A 43 -1.99 4.38 14.72
CA ALA A 43 -1.40 5.58 14.13
C ALA A 43 -0.39 5.26 13.02
N ALA A 44 0.38 4.18 13.16
CA ALA A 44 1.32 3.74 12.14
C ALA A 44 0.63 3.15 10.90
N ILE A 45 -0.44 2.38 11.11
CA ILE A 45 -1.28 1.86 10.01
C ILE A 45 -1.86 3.03 9.21
N HIS A 46 -2.49 3.99 9.89
CA HIS A 46 -3.08 5.16 9.23
C HIS A 46 -2.06 6.03 8.50
N GLN A 47 -0.86 6.21 9.07
CA GLN A 47 0.22 6.92 8.36
C GLN A 47 0.60 6.23 7.06
N MET A 48 0.68 4.90 7.07
CA MET A 48 1.05 4.15 5.87
C MET A 48 -0.07 4.10 4.84
N GLU A 49 -1.32 3.98 5.28
CA GLU A 49 -2.49 4.15 4.40
C GLU A 49 -2.50 5.53 3.74
N ALA A 50 -2.22 6.59 4.49
CA ALA A 50 -2.13 7.95 3.94
C ALA A 50 -1.01 8.10 2.91
N LEU A 51 0.14 7.45 3.10
CA LEU A 51 1.22 7.43 2.11
C LEU A 51 0.82 6.67 0.85
N ILE A 52 0.12 5.54 1.00
CA ILE A 52 -0.43 4.80 -0.14
C ILE A 52 -1.43 5.68 -0.89
N ASP A 53 -2.31 6.39 -0.19
CA ASP A 53 -3.28 7.31 -0.80
C ASP A 53 -2.60 8.50 -1.49
N GLU A 54 -1.51 9.03 -0.93
CA GLU A 54 -0.74 10.10 -1.57
C GLU A 54 -0.11 9.63 -2.89
N ARG A 55 0.42 8.40 -2.93
CA ARG A 55 1.11 7.84 -4.11
C ARG A 55 0.14 7.29 -5.15
N LEU A 56 -0.88 6.56 -4.70
CA LEU A 56 -1.81 5.82 -5.55
C LEU A 56 -3.18 6.48 -5.69
N GLY A 57 -3.50 7.49 -4.88
CA GLY A 57 -4.81 8.16 -4.93
C GLY A 57 -5.11 8.79 -6.29
N ARG A 58 -4.08 9.20 -7.03
CA ARG A 58 -4.20 9.67 -8.43
C ARG A 58 -4.69 8.59 -9.41
N TYR A 59 -4.60 7.32 -9.02
CA TYR A 59 -5.03 6.14 -9.78
C TYR A 59 -6.22 5.41 -9.14
N SER A 60 -6.88 6.00 -8.14
CA SER A 60 -8.03 5.42 -7.43
C SER A 60 -9.18 4.98 -8.35
N ASN A 61 -9.40 5.71 -9.46
CA ASN A 61 -10.41 5.37 -10.47
C ASN A 61 -9.91 4.35 -11.52
N SER A 62 -8.65 3.91 -11.45
CA SER A 62 -8.10 2.93 -12.38
C SER A 62 -8.59 1.53 -12.00
N PRO A 63 -9.21 0.77 -12.93
CA PRO A 63 -9.72 -0.57 -12.63
C PRO A 63 -8.65 -1.60 -12.26
N ILE A 64 -7.37 -1.31 -12.54
CA ILE A 64 -6.24 -2.18 -12.17
C ILE A 64 -5.56 -1.66 -10.89
N VAL A 65 -5.29 -0.35 -10.80
CA VAL A 65 -4.54 0.21 -9.68
C VAL A 65 -5.39 0.33 -8.41
N GLY A 66 -6.70 0.57 -8.53
CA GLY A 66 -7.60 0.65 -7.37
C GLY A 66 -7.59 -0.63 -6.53
N PRO A 67 -7.88 -1.81 -7.10
CA PRO A 67 -7.78 -3.07 -6.37
C PRO A 67 -6.38 -3.35 -5.80
N MET A 68 -5.34 -3.00 -6.55
CA MET A 68 -3.95 -3.16 -6.10
C MET A 68 -3.62 -2.27 -4.88
N ALA A 69 -4.14 -1.05 -4.84
CA ALA A 69 -3.94 -0.14 -3.70
C ALA A 69 -4.60 -0.68 -2.42
N GLU A 70 -5.80 -1.28 -2.53
CA GLU A 70 -6.43 -1.97 -1.39
C GLU A 70 -5.60 -3.16 -0.91
N GLU A 71 -5.11 -4.00 -1.82
CA GLU A 71 -4.26 -5.14 -1.45
C GLU A 71 -2.97 -4.69 -0.75
N ILE A 72 -2.36 -3.58 -1.20
CA ILE A 72 -1.18 -3.00 -0.56
C ILE A 72 -1.51 -2.51 0.86
N ARG A 73 -2.65 -1.82 1.06
CA ARG A 73 -3.09 -1.38 2.39
C ARG A 73 -3.26 -2.55 3.36
N GLU A 74 -3.94 -3.62 2.93
CA GLU A 74 -4.13 -4.81 3.75
C GLU A 74 -2.80 -5.48 4.10
N ASN A 75 -1.90 -5.62 3.12
CA ASN A 75 -0.57 -6.20 3.34
C ASN A 75 0.28 -5.38 4.31
N VAL A 76 0.27 -4.05 4.17
CA VAL A 76 0.95 -3.14 5.08
C VAL A 76 0.42 -3.28 6.51
N ARG A 77 -0.91 -3.31 6.66
CA ARG A 77 -1.56 -3.47 7.96
C ARG A 77 -1.13 -4.78 8.61
N ALA A 78 -1.18 -5.88 7.86
CA ALA A 78 -0.75 -7.19 8.34
C ALA A 78 0.73 -7.19 8.77
N GLN A 79 1.61 -6.56 7.99
CA GLN A 79 3.04 -6.45 8.32
C GLN A 79 3.29 -5.64 9.60
N ILE A 80 2.58 -4.52 9.80
CA ILE A 80 2.72 -3.72 11.02
C ILE A 80 2.28 -4.53 12.25
N LEU A 81 1.15 -5.23 12.15
CA LEU A 81 0.65 -6.10 13.22
C LEU A 81 1.62 -7.26 13.52
N GLU A 82 2.19 -7.89 12.49
CA GLU A 82 3.18 -8.96 12.66
C GLU A 82 4.46 -8.42 13.32
N LYS A 83 4.97 -7.27 12.85
CA LYS A 83 6.15 -6.60 13.45
C LYS A 83 5.89 -6.28 14.93
N ALA A 84 4.70 -5.78 15.25
CA ALA A 84 4.31 -5.50 16.63
C ALA A 84 4.27 -6.78 17.48
N ALA A 85 3.65 -7.85 16.98
CA ALA A 85 3.61 -9.14 17.68
C ALA A 85 5.01 -9.72 17.90
N ARG A 86 5.87 -9.68 16.88
CA ARG A 86 7.25 -10.17 16.95
C ARG A 86 8.08 -9.36 17.95
N ALA A 87 7.93 -8.04 17.97
CA ALA A 87 8.63 -7.18 18.93
C ALA A 87 8.20 -7.47 20.38
N ARG A 88 6.89 -7.69 20.63
CA ARG A 88 6.37 -8.11 21.94
C ARG A 88 6.93 -9.46 22.39
N LEU A 89 7.06 -10.43 21.47
CA LEU A 89 7.62 -11.74 21.79
C LEU A 89 9.11 -11.66 22.15
N LYS A 90 9.88 -10.87 21.39
CA LYS A 90 11.31 -10.64 21.69
C LYS A 90 11.51 -9.95 23.04
N GLY A 91 10.72 -8.93 23.36
CA GLY A 91 10.79 -8.22 24.64
C GLY A 91 10.35 -9.05 25.86
N LYS A 92 9.78 -10.25 25.66
CA LYS A 92 9.48 -11.21 26.74
C LYS A 92 10.57 -12.26 26.94
N SER A 93 11.58 -12.29 26.07
CA SER A 93 12.64 -13.30 26.03
C SER A 93 13.97 -12.80 26.63
N GLU A 94 13.96 -11.60 27.22
CA GLU A 94 15.03 -11.00 28.02
C GLU A 94 14.55 -10.81 29.47
#